data_AF-A0A2R6K992-F1
#
_entry.id   AF-A0A2R6K992-F1
#
_cell.length_a   1.000
_cell.length_b   1.000
_cell.length_c   1.000
_cell.angle_alpha   90.00
_cell.angle_beta   90.00
_cell.angle_gamma   90.00
#
_symmetry.space_group_name_H-M   'P 1'
#
loop_
_entity.id
_entity.type
_entity.pdbx_description
1 polymer ?
#
loop_
_entity_poly.entity_id
_entity_poly.type
_entity_poly.pdbx_seq_one_letter_code
_entity_poly.pdbx_strand_id
1 'polypeptide(L)' 'MDSDKSEACGRCSMTAVVDASDGEAENPFDGERIEVDADEMRTVAKPAIVLGRVKDRLDEFATRLTYGR' A
#
# COMPACT_ATOMS: atom_id res chain seq x y z
N MET A 1 6.46 -36.48 19.49
CA MET A 1 6.92 -35.23 18.85
C MET A 1 6.22 -35.12 17.50
N ASP A 2 5.61 -33.97 17.26
CA ASP A 2 4.80 -33.53 16.11
C ASP A 2 5.01 -34.23 14.77
N SER A 3 3.95 -34.86 14.25
CA SER A 3 3.76 -35.06 12.81
C SER A 3 2.92 -33.91 12.28
N ASP A 4 3.59 -33.08 11.47
CA ASP A 4 3.06 -32.24 10.38
C ASP A 4 1.52 -32.20 10.25
N LYS A 5 0.88 -31.32 11.01
CA LYS A 5 -0.43 -30.80 10.63
C LYS A 5 -0.18 -29.70 9.61
N SER A 6 -0.25 -30.07 8.33
CA SER A 6 -0.35 -29.09 7.25
C SER A 6 -1.66 -28.31 7.48
N GLU A 7 -1.56 -27.14 8.08
CA GLU A 7 -2.71 -26.25 8.27
C GLU A 7 -3.28 -25.92 6.89
N ALA A 8 -4.58 -26.19 6.70
CA ALA A 8 -5.30 -25.91 5.47
C ALA A 8 -5.47 -24.39 5.28
N CYS A 9 -4.39 -23.73 4.89
CA CYS A 9 -4.35 -22.30 4.62
C CYS A 9 -4.99 -22.02 3.25
N GLY A 10 -6.33 -22.09 3.20
CA GLY A 10 -7.08 -21.82 1.98
C GLY A 10 -8.49 -21.28 2.22
N ARG A 11 -8.82 -20.89 3.46
CA ARG A 11 -10.21 -20.62 3.88
C ARG A 11 -10.43 -19.28 4.58
N CYS A 12 -9.53 -18.29 4.41
CA CYS A 12 -9.61 -17.03 5.18
C CYS A 12 -9.56 -15.70 4.41
N SER A 13 -9.64 -15.64 3.07
CA SER A 13 -9.71 -14.30 2.46
C SER A 13 -10.37 -14.29 1.10
N MET A 14 -11.70 -14.16 1.12
CA MET A 14 -12.55 -13.37 0.20
C MET A 14 -13.98 -13.88 0.38
N THR A 15 -14.60 -13.53 1.50
CA THR A 15 -16.06 -13.52 1.57
C THR A 15 -16.51 -12.35 0.70
N ALA A 16 -17.10 -12.65 -0.46
CA ALA A 16 -17.69 -11.63 -1.30
C ALA A 16 -18.83 -10.95 -0.52
N VAL A 17 -18.67 -9.65 -0.26
CA VAL A 17 -19.69 -8.80 0.38
C VAL A 17 -20.75 -8.51 -0.68
N VAL A 18 -21.64 -9.47 -0.92
CA VAL A 18 -22.77 -9.30 -1.86
C VAL A 18 -24.04 -8.89 -1.11
N ASP A 19 -24.13 -9.23 0.19
CA ASP A 19 -25.29 -8.95 1.05
C ASP A 19 -25.39 -7.49 1.51
N ALA A 20 -24.34 -6.68 1.31
CA ALA A 20 -24.34 -5.25 1.65
C ALA A 20 -24.94 -4.34 0.56
N SER A 21 -25.32 -4.92 -0.59
CA SER A 21 -25.80 -4.18 -1.75
C SER A 21 -27.30 -4.35 -2.03
N ASP A 22 -27.98 -5.27 -1.34
CA ASP A 22 -29.39 -5.62 -1.58
C ASP A 22 -30.26 -5.11 -0.42
N GLY A 23 -30.65 -3.85 -0.52
CA GLY A 23 -31.54 -3.18 0.42
C GLY A 23 -31.46 -1.68 0.21
N GLU A 24 -32.49 -0.93 0.62
CA GLU A 24 -32.46 0.53 0.76
C GLU A 24 -31.45 0.99 1.84
N ALA A 25 -30.20 0.50 1.78
CA ALA A 25 -29.06 1.02 2.51
C ALA A 25 -28.48 2.17 1.69
N GLU A 26 -28.11 3.26 2.36
CA GLU A 26 -27.35 4.35 1.76
C GLU A 26 -26.16 3.78 0.99
N ASN A 27 -26.01 4.20 -0.27
CA ASN A 27 -24.92 3.76 -1.12
C ASN A 27 -23.60 3.97 -0.36
N PRO A 28 -22.75 2.95 -0.17
CA PRO A 28 -21.49 3.11 0.58
C PRO A 28 -20.49 4.05 -0.12
N PHE A 29 -20.79 4.44 -1.37
CA PHE A 29 -20.07 5.45 -2.14
C PHE A 29 -20.81 6.80 -2.21
N ASP A 30 -21.93 6.96 -1.49
CA ASP A 30 -22.58 8.26 -1.33
C ASP A 30 -21.79 9.16 -0.36
N GLY A 31 -21.93 10.47 -0.53
CA GLY A 31 -21.14 11.46 0.21
C GLY A 31 -19.85 11.91 -0.48
N GLU A 32 -19.02 12.64 0.26
CA GLU A 32 -17.77 13.20 -0.25
C GLU A 32 -16.74 12.06 -0.46
N ARG A 33 -16.26 11.89 -1.70
CA ARG A 33 -15.31 10.81 -2.03
C ARG A 33 -13.97 11.09 -1.35
N ILE A 34 -13.35 10.04 -0.78
CA ILE A 34 -11.98 10.07 -0.26
C ILE A 34 -10.91 10.11 -1.37
N GLU A 35 -11.32 10.22 -2.63
CA GLU A 35 -10.44 10.28 -3.79
C GLU A 35 -9.77 11.65 -3.83
N VAL A 36 -8.49 11.68 -3.48
CA VAL A 36 -7.67 12.89 -3.58
C VAL A 36 -7.23 13.06 -5.03
N ASP A 37 -7.33 14.28 -5.54
CA ASP A 37 -6.82 14.61 -6.86
C ASP A 37 -5.32 14.26 -6.99
N ALA A 38 -4.94 13.73 -8.14
CA ALA A 38 -3.58 13.25 -8.35
C ALA A 38 -2.52 14.35 -8.19
N ASP A 39 -2.83 15.60 -8.56
CA ASP A 39 -1.92 16.72 -8.43
C ASP A 39 -1.83 17.22 -6.98
N GLU A 40 -2.91 17.12 -6.21
CA GLU A 40 -2.91 17.39 -4.78
C GLU A 40 -2.05 16.35 -4.02
N MET A 41 -2.27 15.06 -4.29
CA MET A 41 -1.47 13.97 -3.71
C MET A 41 0.02 14.15 -4.04
N ARG A 42 0.36 14.43 -5.30
CA ARG A 42 1.75 14.69 -5.72
C ARG A 42 2.32 15.90 -5.01
N THR A 43 1.53 16.95 -4.81
CA THR A 43 1.98 18.17 -4.15
C THR A 43 2.33 17.93 -2.68
N VAL A 44 1.50 17.19 -1.96
CA VAL A 44 1.78 16.79 -0.57
C VAL A 44 2.98 15.84 -0.50
N ALA A 45 3.17 14.98 -1.50
CA ALA A 45 4.28 14.02 -1.55
C ALA A 45 5.63 14.63 -1.96
N LYS A 46 5.66 15.86 -2.52
CA LYS A 46 6.89 16.50 -3.03
C LYS A 46 8.07 16.47 -2.04
N PRO A 47 7.91 16.80 -0.74
CA PRO A 47 9.02 16.79 0.20
C PRO A 47 9.63 15.40 0.38
N ALA A 48 8.79 14.37 0.52
CA ALA A 48 9.24 12.99 0.66
C ALA A 48 9.98 12.50 -0.59
N ILE A 49 9.49 12.84 -1.78
CA ILE A 49 10.12 12.50 -3.06
C ILE A 49 11.50 13.15 -3.18
N VAL A 50 11.62 14.44 -2.84
CA VAL A 50 12.89 15.17 -2.91
C VAL A 50 13.90 14.57 -1.93
N LEU A 51 13.50 14.34 -0.68
CA LEU A 51 14.36 13.73 0.33
C LEU A 51 14.78 12.31 -0.06
N GLY A 52 13.88 11.52 -0.63
CA GLY A 52 14.20 10.19 -1.16
C GLY A 52 15.29 10.25 -2.22
N ARG A 53 15.16 11.14 -3.21
CA ARG A 53 16.19 11.32 -4.26
C ARG A 53 17.54 11.75 -3.71
N VAL A 54 17.56 12.61 -2.69
CA VAL A 54 18.80 13.02 -2.03
C VAL A 54 19.43 11.85 -1.30
N LYS A 55 18.64 11.07 -0.56
CA LYS A 55 19.08 9.85 0.10
C LYS A 55 19.67 8.86 -0.91
N ASP A 56 18.99 8.60 -2.02
CA ASP A 56 19.46 7.64 -3.02
C ASP A 56 20.83 8.03 -3.59
N ARG A 57 21.06 9.32 -3.81
CA ARG A 57 22.37 9.85 -4.25
C ARG A 57 23.46 9.63 -3.22
N LEU A 58 23.15 9.83 -1.93
CA LEU A 58 24.10 9.60 -0.85
C LEU A 58 24.41 8.11 -0.68
N ASP A 59 23.39 7.26 -0.78
CA ASP A 59 23.54 5.81 -0.70
C ASP A 59 24.38 5.28 -1.86
N GLU A 60 24.18 5.78 -3.09
CA GLU A 60 25.01 5.42 -4.26
C GLU A 60 26.46 5.82 -4.06
N PHE A 61 26.71 7.05 -3.59
CA PHE A 61 28.05 7.54 -3.30
C PHE A 61 28.75 6.70 -2.21
N ALA A 62 28.05 6.42 -1.11
CA ALA A 62 28.56 5.61 -0.02
C ALA A 62 28.85 4.16 -0.47
N THR A 63 27.99 3.61 -1.31
CA THR A 63 28.15 2.26 -1.89
C THR A 63 29.40 2.19 -2.75
N ARG A 64 29.61 3.17 -3.63
CA ARG A 64 30.82 3.26 -4.46
C ARG A 64 32.09 3.37 -3.61
N LEU A 65 32.06 4.22 -2.59
CA LEU A 65 33.21 4.43 -1.71
C LEU A 65 33.54 3.16 -0.89
N THR A 66 32.52 2.47 -0.38
CA THR A 66 32.70 1.31 0.50
C THR A 66 33.05 0.04 -0.26
N TYR A 67 32.40 -0.19 -1.39
CA TYR A 67 32.48 -1.46 -2.12
C TYR A 67 33.26 -1.36 -3.44
N GLY A 68 33.73 -0.18 -3.83
CA GLY A 68 34.57 0.00 -5.02
C GLY A 68 33.85 -0.21 -6.37
N ARG A 69 32.52 -0.07 -6.41
CA ARG A 69 31.69 -0.17 -7.63
C ARG A 69 31.25 1.17 -8.20
#